data_AF-A0A9D9L6Y2-F1
#
_entry.id   AF-A0A9D9L6Y2-F1
#
_cell.length_a   1.000
_cell.length_b   1.000
_cell.length_c   1.000
_cell.angle_alpha   90.00
_cell.angle_beta   90.00
_cell.angle_gamma   90.00
#
_symmetry.space_group_name_H-M   'P 1'
#
loop_
_entity.id
_entity.type
_entity.pdbx_description
1 polymer ?
#
loop_
_entity_poly.entity_id
_entity_poly.type
_entity_poly.pdbx_seq_one_letter_code
_entity_poly.pdbx_strand_id
1 'polypeptide(L)'
;MKKENIVLDDIPEKAHKRIHTVNFAFLALIVGAVLFFISQALFVMFVVDDEERVAILGSNETVSEVTLDNFLGHDYCGTFYIWLTVGNNYGSVGNYEAANNAGRAMKGIVDNTVRTSAPILLLICMLIAFRKADKRLFFAHNGWRFLMTAGIAVLIQNIWSVSMQILFINAEQPFVTGIFENRRYYCQVYHLFGIPALIIMTALITRQHTLNVQKKDTSANSKALKALSVLMGTVTAAFILVRLITRVYEIINYKTYDAMLPFYSDLLTLPRELADSLETYRELLGFRLLKDMPVFISSAVTVIMLIKIMLSSARNEINTTQNMKRFNISMILLFISSLIFNILGLHEVNVLNEHFEGIYGSVVYTIGLRALCDPVLYVVIMWFVKTFVSIAGNNNTE
;
A
#
# COMPACT_ATOMS: atom_id res chain seq x y z
N MET A 1 45.31 -9.92 12.19
CA MET A 1 44.39 -9.70 11.03
C MET A 1 44.86 -8.46 10.29
N LYS A 2 45.31 -8.59 9.03
CA LYS A 2 45.56 -7.42 8.17
C LYS A 2 44.22 -6.73 7.94
N LYS A 3 44.10 -5.44 8.27
CA LYS A 3 42.99 -4.60 7.78
C LYS A 3 43.15 -4.56 6.26
N GLU A 4 42.33 -5.31 5.52
CA GLU A 4 42.16 -5.06 4.10
C GLU A 4 41.74 -3.59 3.96
N ASN A 5 42.45 -2.84 3.11
CA ASN A 5 42.03 -1.49 2.76
C ASN A 5 40.68 -1.61 2.04
N ILE A 6 39.60 -1.34 2.78
CA ILE A 6 38.25 -1.39 2.25
C ILE A 6 38.13 -0.25 1.23
N VAL A 7 37.98 -0.61 -0.04
CA VAL A 7 37.74 0.36 -1.11
C VAL A 7 36.34 0.93 -0.92
N LEU A 8 36.26 2.25 -0.73
CA LEU A 8 35.00 2.97 -0.62
C LEU A 8 34.36 3.13 -2.00
N ASP A 9 33.03 3.10 -2.04
CA ASP A 9 32.26 3.35 -3.25
C ASP A 9 32.47 4.79 -3.74
N ASP A 10 32.64 4.96 -5.07
CA ASP A 10 32.62 6.26 -5.73
C ASP A 10 31.15 6.72 -5.89
N ILE A 11 30.68 7.54 -4.95
CA ILE A 11 29.30 8.04 -4.90
C ILE A 11 29.31 9.56 -5.08
N PRO A 12 28.48 10.13 -5.99
CA PRO A 12 28.37 11.58 -6.16
C PRO A 12 28.01 12.30 -4.85
N GLU A 13 28.72 13.37 -4.51
CA GLU A 13 28.58 14.06 -3.22
C GLU A 13 27.14 14.53 -2.93
N LYS A 14 26.44 15.07 -3.95
CA LYS A 14 25.03 15.48 -3.83
C LYS A 14 24.12 14.31 -3.49
N ALA A 15 24.38 13.14 -4.07
CA ALA A 15 23.60 11.93 -3.82
C ALA A 15 23.91 11.35 -2.42
N HIS A 16 25.19 11.38 -2.02
CA HIS A 16 25.63 10.99 -0.66
C HIS A 16 25.00 11.86 0.43
N LYS A 17 25.02 13.19 0.28
CA LYS A 17 24.33 14.13 1.20
C LYS A 17 22.85 13.80 1.33
N ARG A 18 22.18 13.49 0.22
CA ARG A 18 20.76 13.10 0.25
C ARG A 18 20.56 11.77 0.99
N ILE A 19 21.37 10.73 0.73
CA ILE A 19 21.31 9.48 1.49
C ILE A 19 21.49 9.74 2.98
N HIS A 20 22.46 10.56 3.36
CA HIS A 20 22.75 10.85 4.76
C HIS A 20 21.52 11.42 5.47
N THR A 21 20.89 12.44 4.87
CA THR A 21 19.66 13.03 5.39
C THR A 21 18.52 12.01 5.46
N VAL A 22 18.35 11.18 4.43
CA VAL A 22 17.30 10.14 4.41
C VAL A 22 17.55 9.09 5.48
N ASN A 23 18.78 8.61 5.63
CA ASN A 23 19.17 7.65 6.65
C ASN A 23 18.93 8.20 8.06
N PHE A 24 19.33 9.44 8.31
CA PHE A 24 19.11 10.12 9.58
C PHE A 24 17.61 10.25 9.89
N ALA A 25 16.82 10.75 8.93
CA ALA A 25 15.37 10.91 9.11
C ALA A 25 14.67 9.57 9.33
N PHE A 26 15.03 8.54 8.55
CA PHE A 26 14.45 7.21 8.67
C PHE A 26 14.77 6.58 10.04
N LEU A 27 16.01 6.71 10.51
CA LEU A 27 16.40 6.24 11.84
C LEU A 27 15.64 7.00 12.94
N ALA A 28 15.54 8.32 12.84
CA ALA A 28 14.82 9.15 13.80
C ALA A 28 13.32 8.78 13.87
N LEU A 29 12.69 8.52 12.71
CA LEU A 29 11.30 8.07 12.65
C LEU A 29 11.10 6.70 13.32
N ILE A 30 12.01 5.76 13.10
CA ILE A 30 11.94 4.43 13.76
C ILE A 30 12.10 4.57 15.27
N VAL A 31 13.08 5.35 15.73
CA VAL A 31 13.27 5.62 17.17
C VAL A 31 12.03 6.28 17.75
N GLY A 32 11.48 7.30 17.07
CA GLY A 32 10.26 7.98 17.49
C GLY A 32 9.06 7.04 17.58
N ALA A 33 8.86 6.17 16.59
CA ALA A 33 7.78 5.17 16.59
C ALA A 33 7.93 4.17 17.76
N VAL A 34 9.15 3.66 17.99
CA VAL A 34 9.42 2.76 19.11
C VAL A 34 9.14 3.44 20.45
N LEU A 35 9.64 4.67 20.64
CA LEU A 35 9.39 5.44 21.87
C LEU A 35 7.90 5.74 22.05
N PHE A 36 7.18 6.05 20.97
CA PHE A 36 5.73 6.25 21.01
C PHE A 36 5.02 4.99 21.49
N PHE A 37 5.28 3.82 20.90
CA PHE A 37 4.65 2.57 21.34
C PHE A 37 5.03 2.16 22.76
N ILE A 38 6.29 2.37 23.16
CA ILE A 38 6.71 2.16 24.56
C ILE A 38 5.93 3.08 25.49
N SER A 39 5.79 4.37 25.15
CA SER A 39 5.05 5.32 25.98
C SER A 39 3.56 4.95 26.11
N GLN A 40 2.93 4.48 25.03
CA GLN A 40 1.55 3.99 25.05
C GLN A 40 1.43 2.74 25.92
N ALA A 41 2.33 1.77 25.78
CA ALA A 41 2.33 0.56 26.58
C ALA A 41 2.54 0.87 28.08
N LEU A 42 3.45 1.79 28.41
CA LEU A 42 3.66 2.24 29.79
C LEU A 42 2.45 3.00 30.34
N PHE A 43 1.81 3.86 29.54
CA PHE A 43 0.59 4.57 29.93
C PHE A 43 -0.54 3.57 30.29
N VAL A 44 -0.76 2.56 29.44
CA VAL A 44 -1.73 1.49 29.70
C VAL A 44 -1.38 0.69 30.97
N MET A 45 -0.10 0.40 31.20
CA MET A 45 0.32 -0.38 32.37
C MET A 45 0.24 0.40 33.69
N PHE A 46 0.48 1.71 33.68
CA PHE A 46 0.74 2.48 34.91
C PHE A 46 -0.26 3.62 35.19
N VAL A 47 -1.03 4.06 34.20
CA VAL A 47 -1.92 5.24 34.34
C VAL A 47 -3.38 4.84 34.21
N VAL A 48 -3.70 3.97 33.25
CA VAL A 48 -5.06 3.48 33.03
C VAL A 48 -5.46 2.57 34.19
N ASP A 49 -6.64 2.76 34.75
CA ASP A 49 -7.16 1.93 35.84
C ASP A 49 -7.35 0.46 35.41
N ASP A 50 -7.52 -0.46 36.35
CA ASP A 50 -7.58 -1.89 36.03
C ASP A 50 -8.79 -2.26 35.15
N GLU A 51 -9.87 -1.48 35.17
CA GLU A 51 -11.11 -1.72 34.42
C GLU A 51 -10.96 -1.30 32.94
N GLU A 52 -10.44 -0.10 32.69
CA GLU A 52 -10.05 0.35 31.34
C GLU A 52 -8.85 -0.44 30.80
N ARG A 53 -7.91 -0.86 31.64
CA ARG A 53 -6.77 -1.69 31.22
C ARG A 53 -7.22 -3.06 30.75
N VAL A 54 -8.23 -3.64 31.42
CA VAL A 54 -8.91 -4.88 31.03
C VAL A 54 -9.63 -4.72 29.68
N ALA A 55 -10.29 -3.58 29.45
CA ALA A 55 -10.93 -3.28 28.15
C ALA A 55 -9.89 -3.09 27.01
N ILE A 56 -8.77 -2.41 27.28
CA ILE A 56 -7.74 -2.12 26.27
C ILE A 56 -6.86 -3.33 25.95
N LEU A 57 -6.47 -4.12 26.96
CA LEU A 57 -5.60 -5.29 26.77
C LEU A 57 -6.37 -6.55 26.37
N GLY A 58 -7.71 -6.46 26.30
CA GLY A 58 -8.58 -7.57 25.96
C GLY A 58 -8.50 -8.66 27.01
N SER A 59 -9.13 -8.44 28.18
CA SER A 59 -9.61 -9.60 28.92
C SER A 59 -10.66 -10.33 28.09
N ASN A 60 -10.88 -11.62 28.38
CA ASN A 60 -12.02 -12.36 27.87
C ASN A 60 -13.29 -11.60 28.29
N GLU A 61 -13.78 -10.70 27.43
CA GLU A 61 -15.12 -10.15 27.56
C GLU A 61 -16.04 -11.34 27.74
N THR A 62 -16.62 -11.43 28.94
CA THR A 62 -17.83 -12.21 29.13
C THR A 62 -18.81 -11.67 28.08
N VAL A 63 -19.24 -12.57 27.20
CA VAL A 63 -20.13 -12.38 26.03
C VAL A 63 -21.48 -11.70 26.39
N SER A 64 -21.67 -11.23 27.62
CA SER A 64 -22.93 -10.78 28.20
C SER A 64 -23.35 -9.33 27.86
N GLU A 65 -22.54 -8.52 27.18
CA GLU A 65 -22.90 -7.11 26.88
C GLU A 65 -22.70 -6.69 25.41
N VAL A 66 -22.72 -7.62 24.46
CA VAL A 66 -22.77 -7.25 23.04
C VAL A 66 -24.22 -6.90 22.66
N THR A 67 -24.44 -5.67 22.23
CA THR A 67 -25.70 -5.15 21.68
C THR A 67 -25.55 -4.85 20.18
N LEU A 68 -26.66 -4.53 19.51
CA LEU A 68 -26.64 -4.18 18.09
C LEU A 68 -25.86 -2.89 17.80
N ASP A 69 -25.85 -1.95 18.74
CA ASP A 69 -25.19 -0.65 18.60
C ASP A 69 -23.69 -0.70 18.94
N ASN A 70 -23.18 -1.86 19.37
CA ASN A 70 -21.76 -2.01 19.69
C ASN A 70 -20.90 -1.64 18.48
N PHE A 71 -19.99 -0.70 18.70
CA PHE A 71 -19.07 -0.19 17.69
C PHE A 71 -17.98 -1.21 17.39
N LEU A 72 -17.86 -1.58 16.11
CA LEU A 72 -16.87 -2.55 15.62
C LEU A 72 -15.65 -1.89 14.99
N GLY A 73 -15.74 -0.61 14.65
CA GLY A 73 -14.68 0.12 13.98
C GLY A 73 -15.16 0.94 12.79
N HIS A 74 -14.20 1.31 11.95
CA HIS A 74 -14.45 2.00 10.68
C HIS A 74 -13.88 1.19 9.54
N ASP A 75 -14.55 1.26 8.40
CA ASP A 75 -13.97 0.79 7.14
C ASP A 75 -13.81 1.94 6.14
N TYR A 76 -12.74 1.89 5.35
CA TYR A 76 -12.26 3.02 4.55
C TYR A 76 -12.27 2.71 3.06
N CYS A 77 -13.06 3.44 2.27
CA CYS A 77 -13.11 3.27 0.81
C CYS A 77 -12.03 4.05 0.04
N GLY A 78 -11.16 4.76 0.77
CA GLY A 78 -10.16 5.66 0.21
C GLY A 78 -10.65 7.08 -0.08
N THR A 79 -11.91 7.41 0.22
CA THR A 79 -12.45 8.79 0.11
C THR A 79 -13.31 9.16 1.31
N PHE A 80 -14.03 8.19 1.85
CA PHE A 80 -14.74 8.32 3.10
C PHE A 80 -14.61 7.03 3.91
N TYR A 81 -15.08 7.09 5.15
CA TYR A 81 -15.28 5.91 5.97
C TYR A 81 -16.74 5.75 6.39
N ILE A 82 -17.10 4.51 6.67
CA ILE A 82 -18.39 4.13 7.22
C ILE A 82 -18.22 3.61 8.65
N TRP A 83 -19.26 3.77 9.46
CA TRP A 83 -19.31 3.27 10.83
C TRP A 83 -19.83 1.84 10.86
N LEU A 84 -19.06 0.95 11.48
CA LEU A 84 -19.42 -0.46 11.59
C LEU A 84 -20.03 -0.73 12.97
N THR A 85 -21.22 -1.32 12.99
CA THR A 85 -21.90 -1.80 14.20
C THR A 85 -22.28 -3.28 14.05
N VAL A 86 -22.62 -3.94 15.15
CA VAL A 86 -23.15 -5.31 15.08
C VAL A 86 -24.43 -5.35 14.24
N GLY A 87 -25.31 -4.37 14.42
CA GLY A 87 -26.59 -4.27 13.71
C GLY A 87 -26.46 -4.15 12.20
N ASN A 88 -25.61 -3.25 11.69
CA ASN A 88 -25.51 -3.00 10.24
C ASN A 88 -24.67 -4.04 9.46
N ASN A 89 -23.85 -4.83 10.15
CA ASN A 89 -22.94 -5.82 9.54
C ASN A 89 -23.37 -7.28 9.72
N TYR A 90 -24.07 -7.59 10.82
CA TYR A 90 -24.43 -8.97 11.18
C TYR A 90 -25.92 -9.14 11.46
N GLY A 91 -26.66 -8.03 11.67
CA GLY A 91 -28.11 -8.02 11.87
C GLY A 91 -28.56 -8.57 13.22
N SER A 92 -27.73 -9.36 13.89
CA SER A 92 -27.94 -9.88 15.23
C SER A 92 -26.63 -10.13 15.96
N VAL A 93 -26.69 -10.11 17.28
CA VAL A 93 -25.57 -10.46 18.16
C VAL A 93 -25.13 -11.91 17.95
N GLY A 94 -26.08 -12.84 17.80
CA GLY A 94 -25.77 -14.26 17.57
C GLY A 94 -25.01 -14.51 16.26
N ASN A 95 -25.36 -13.78 15.19
CA ASN A 95 -24.61 -13.82 13.93
C ASN A 95 -23.20 -13.27 14.09
N TYR A 96 -23.03 -12.17 14.81
CA TYR A 96 -21.71 -11.62 15.12
C TYR A 96 -20.85 -12.60 15.92
N GLU A 97 -21.39 -13.24 16.94
CA GLU A 97 -20.69 -14.25 17.74
C GLU A 97 -20.29 -15.47 16.89
N ALA A 98 -21.20 -15.95 16.04
CA ALA A 98 -20.92 -17.06 15.14
C ALA A 98 -19.80 -16.71 14.14
N ALA A 99 -19.84 -15.51 13.57
CA ALA A 99 -18.79 -14.99 12.68
C ALA A 99 -17.44 -14.89 13.42
N ASN A 100 -17.43 -14.30 14.62
CA ASN A 100 -16.22 -14.15 15.43
C ASN A 100 -15.61 -15.52 15.80
N ASN A 101 -16.45 -16.51 16.15
CA ASN A 101 -15.99 -17.86 16.43
C ASN A 101 -15.41 -18.55 15.18
N ALA A 102 -16.07 -18.41 14.03
CA ALA A 102 -15.56 -18.91 12.75
C ALA A 102 -14.22 -18.26 12.39
N GLY A 103 -14.09 -16.94 12.58
CA GLY A 103 -12.83 -16.21 12.39
C GLY A 103 -11.74 -16.67 13.35
N ARG A 104 -12.03 -16.82 14.65
CA ARG A 104 -11.05 -17.31 15.64
C ARG A 104 -10.53 -18.70 15.31
N ALA A 105 -11.39 -19.62 14.85
CA ALA A 105 -10.97 -20.94 14.42
C ALA A 105 -9.96 -20.91 13.27
N MET A 106 -10.02 -19.88 12.41
CA MET A 106 -9.07 -19.68 11.30
C MET A 106 -7.74 -19.02 11.72
N LYS A 107 -7.69 -18.32 12.87
CA LYS A 107 -6.57 -17.46 13.28
C LYS A 107 -5.44 -18.18 14.03
N GLY A 108 -5.20 -19.47 13.78
CA GLY A 108 -4.16 -20.25 14.47
C GLY A 108 -2.78 -19.57 14.52
N ILE A 109 -1.95 -19.94 15.51
CA ILE A 109 -0.64 -19.34 15.94
C ILE A 109 0.31 -18.90 14.80
N VAL A 110 0.18 -19.47 13.60
CA VAL A 110 0.98 -19.16 12.41
C VAL A 110 0.70 -17.75 11.85
N ASP A 111 -0.50 -17.20 12.01
CA ASP A 111 -0.91 -15.92 11.40
C ASP A 111 -0.18 -14.70 12.02
N ASN A 112 -0.12 -14.64 13.36
CA ASN A 112 0.42 -13.46 14.06
C ASN A 112 1.94 -13.32 13.91
N THR A 113 2.66 -14.45 13.83
CA THR A 113 4.13 -14.49 13.70
C THR A 113 4.57 -14.02 12.31
N VAL A 114 3.94 -14.50 11.24
CA VAL A 114 4.27 -14.11 9.86
C VAL A 114 3.91 -12.63 9.62
N ARG A 115 2.73 -12.20 10.08
CA ARG A 115 2.24 -10.83 9.94
C ARG A 115 3.13 -9.79 10.64
N THR A 116 3.75 -10.16 11.76
CA THR A 116 4.62 -9.24 12.54
C THR A 116 6.09 -9.30 12.10
N SER A 117 6.59 -10.46 11.70
CA SER A 117 8.02 -10.64 11.38
C SER A 117 8.45 -10.00 10.06
N ALA A 118 7.60 -10.00 9.02
CA ALA A 118 7.98 -9.45 7.72
C ALA A 118 8.13 -7.91 7.70
N PRO A 119 7.24 -7.11 8.33
CA PRO A 119 7.47 -5.67 8.47
C PRO A 119 8.75 -5.34 9.25
N ILE A 120 9.06 -6.11 10.30
CA ILE A 120 10.30 -5.95 11.07
C ILE A 120 11.51 -6.24 10.18
N LEU A 121 11.48 -7.35 9.42
CA LEU A 121 12.55 -7.72 8.50
C LEU A 121 12.75 -6.65 7.41
N LEU A 122 11.66 -6.10 6.86
CA LEU A 122 11.69 -4.98 5.93
C LEU A 122 12.44 -3.79 6.54
N LEU A 123 12.05 -3.34 7.74
CA LEU A 123 12.66 -2.19 8.40
C LEU A 123 14.16 -2.41 8.65
N ILE A 124 14.54 -3.59 9.15
CA ILE A 124 15.95 -3.96 9.41
C ILE A 124 16.75 -3.96 8.10
N CYS A 125 16.23 -4.57 7.04
CA CYS A 125 16.92 -4.63 5.75
C CYS A 125 17.11 -3.23 5.14
N MET A 126 16.07 -2.38 5.20
CA MET A 126 16.16 -1.01 4.72
C MET A 126 17.16 -0.18 5.54
N LEU A 127 17.13 -0.28 6.87
CA LEU A 127 18.10 0.39 7.75
C LEU A 127 19.54 -0.01 7.41
N ILE A 128 19.81 -1.30 7.20
CA ILE A 128 21.14 -1.79 6.84
C ILE A 128 21.55 -1.26 5.46
N ALA A 129 20.63 -1.25 4.49
CA ALA A 129 20.88 -0.70 3.16
C ALA A 129 21.27 0.79 3.21
N PHE A 130 20.51 1.62 3.93
CA PHE A 130 20.82 3.04 4.11
C PHE A 130 22.14 3.26 4.83
N ARG A 131 22.36 2.56 5.95
CA ARG A 131 23.61 2.68 6.70
C ARG A 131 24.82 2.31 5.87
N LYS A 132 24.72 1.31 5.00
CA LYS A 132 25.80 0.96 4.06
C LYS A 132 26.01 2.04 3.01
N ALA A 133 24.94 2.59 2.44
CA ALA A 133 25.02 3.67 1.45
C ALA A 133 25.60 4.97 2.05
N ASP A 134 25.20 5.32 3.27
CA ASP A 134 25.73 6.46 4.01
C ASP A 134 27.23 6.31 4.31
N LYS A 135 27.68 5.07 4.61
CA LYS A 135 29.10 4.75 4.80
C LYS A 135 29.89 4.55 3.50
N ARG A 136 29.27 4.71 2.31
CA ARG A 136 29.89 4.43 1.01
C ARG A 136 30.43 2.99 0.87
N LEU A 137 29.70 2.03 1.44
CA LEU A 137 30.01 0.60 1.42
C LEU A 137 28.87 -0.23 0.83
N PHE A 138 27.96 0.42 0.11
CA PHE A 138 26.78 -0.22 -0.45
C PHE A 138 27.16 -1.17 -1.60
N PHE A 139 27.93 -0.73 -2.60
CA PHE A 139 28.29 -1.57 -3.73
C PHE A 139 29.41 -2.55 -3.34
N ALA A 140 30.43 -2.09 -2.60
CA ALA A 140 31.51 -2.91 -2.09
C ALA A 140 31.00 -4.15 -1.32
N HIS A 141 29.95 -4.01 -0.51
CA HIS A 141 29.42 -5.09 0.32
C HIS A 141 28.07 -5.64 -0.14
N ASN A 142 27.76 -5.57 -1.44
CA ASN A 142 26.54 -6.14 -2.04
C ASN A 142 25.24 -5.71 -1.33
N GLY A 143 25.12 -4.42 -1.00
CA GLY A 143 23.98 -3.81 -0.31
C GLY A 143 22.64 -4.05 -0.98
N TRP A 144 22.63 -4.26 -2.31
CA TRP A 144 21.47 -4.65 -3.10
C TRP A 144 20.77 -5.91 -2.57
N ARG A 145 21.48 -6.82 -1.88
CA ARG A 145 20.91 -8.04 -1.28
C ARG A 145 19.89 -7.73 -0.20
N PHE A 146 20.11 -6.67 0.59
CA PHE A 146 19.15 -6.27 1.62
C PHE A 146 17.86 -5.71 1.00
N LEU A 147 17.99 -4.91 -0.07
CA LEU A 147 16.83 -4.46 -0.83
C LEU A 147 16.08 -5.64 -1.46
N MET A 148 16.78 -6.60 -2.06
CA MET A 148 16.15 -7.79 -2.63
C MET A 148 15.41 -8.62 -1.57
N THR A 149 16.04 -8.84 -0.42
CA THR A 149 15.46 -9.59 0.70
C THR A 149 14.20 -8.89 1.22
N ALA A 150 14.27 -7.56 1.41
CA ALA A 150 13.12 -6.76 1.80
C ALA A 150 11.96 -6.88 0.80
N GLY A 151 12.23 -6.73 -0.50
CA GLY A 151 11.20 -6.80 -1.53
C GLY A 151 10.53 -8.17 -1.61
N ILE A 152 11.29 -9.26 -1.50
CA ILE A 152 10.74 -10.63 -1.48
C ILE A 152 9.93 -10.88 -0.20
N ALA A 153 10.44 -10.46 0.96
CA ALA A 153 9.74 -10.66 2.23
C ALA A 153 8.38 -9.93 2.25
N VAL A 154 8.33 -8.69 1.75
CA VAL A 154 7.07 -7.94 1.61
C VAL A 154 6.11 -8.64 0.64
N LEU A 155 6.60 -9.12 -0.51
CA LEU A 155 5.75 -9.85 -1.45
C LEU A 155 5.14 -11.11 -0.82
N ILE A 156 5.94 -11.91 -0.10
CA ILE A 156 5.48 -13.14 0.57
C ILE A 156 4.44 -12.80 1.64
N GLN A 157 4.71 -11.81 2.50
CA GLN A 157 3.76 -11.44 3.55
C GLN A 157 2.46 -10.86 2.97
N ASN A 158 2.53 -10.07 1.90
CA ASN A 158 1.33 -9.56 1.25
C ASN A 158 0.50 -10.70 0.67
N ILE A 159 1.11 -11.65 -0.06
CA ILE A 159 0.41 -12.83 -0.58
C ILE A 159 -0.24 -13.62 0.57
N TRP A 160 0.50 -13.88 1.65
CA TRP A 160 -0.02 -14.55 2.82
C TRP A 160 -1.23 -13.81 3.43
N SER A 161 -1.12 -12.50 3.61
CA SER A 161 -2.18 -11.67 4.20
C SER A 161 -3.44 -11.68 3.33
N VAL A 162 -3.28 -11.64 2.01
CA VAL A 162 -4.41 -11.79 1.07
C VAL A 162 -5.06 -13.16 1.19
N SER A 163 -4.27 -14.24 1.20
CA SER A 163 -4.80 -15.59 1.34
C SER A 163 -5.57 -15.77 2.64
N MET A 164 -5.03 -15.28 3.75
CA MET A 164 -5.70 -15.31 5.04
C MET A 164 -6.99 -14.48 5.02
N GLN A 165 -6.96 -13.26 4.47
CA GLN A 165 -8.16 -12.41 4.39
C GLN A 165 -9.28 -13.05 3.58
N ILE A 166 -8.97 -13.69 2.45
CA ILE A 166 -9.96 -14.42 1.65
C ILE A 166 -10.58 -15.56 2.47
N LEU A 167 -9.77 -16.30 3.21
CA LEU A 167 -10.25 -17.37 4.08
C LEU A 167 -11.14 -16.85 5.21
N PHE A 168 -10.78 -15.73 5.85
CA PHE A 168 -11.59 -15.08 6.88
C PHE A 168 -12.93 -14.61 6.33
N ILE A 169 -12.94 -13.88 5.21
CA ILE A 169 -14.16 -13.40 4.56
C ILE A 169 -15.09 -14.58 4.28
N ASN A 170 -14.58 -15.66 3.69
CA ASN A 170 -15.36 -16.85 3.36
C ASN A 170 -15.90 -17.58 4.60
N ALA A 171 -15.12 -17.66 5.69
CA ALA A 171 -15.54 -18.32 6.92
C ALA A 171 -16.68 -17.57 7.63
N GLU A 172 -16.64 -16.24 7.59
CA GLU A 172 -17.65 -15.38 8.21
C GLU A 172 -18.89 -15.16 7.30
N GLN A 173 -18.77 -15.33 5.98
CA GLN A 173 -19.82 -15.01 5.00
C GLN A 173 -21.21 -15.59 5.31
N PRO A 174 -21.36 -16.81 5.86
CA PRO A 174 -22.68 -17.35 6.21
C PRO A 174 -23.43 -16.59 7.30
N PHE A 175 -22.73 -15.74 8.06
CA PHE A 175 -23.25 -15.06 9.24
C PHE A 175 -23.37 -13.54 9.07
N VAL A 176 -22.91 -12.98 7.95
CA VAL A 176 -22.99 -11.53 7.71
C VAL A 176 -24.31 -11.14 7.05
N THR A 177 -24.81 -9.95 7.38
CA THR A 177 -26.01 -9.36 6.76
C THR A 177 -25.78 -7.88 6.46
N GLY A 178 -26.74 -7.21 5.83
CA GLY A 178 -26.65 -5.77 5.59
C GLY A 178 -25.47 -5.43 4.67
N ILE A 179 -24.57 -4.55 5.12
CA ILE A 179 -23.52 -4.01 4.24
C ILE A 179 -22.48 -5.06 3.84
N PHE A 180 -22.35 -6.13 4.64
CA PHE A 180 -21.42 -7.24 4.41
C PHE A 180 -22.05 -8.43 3.71
N GLU A 181 -23.37 -8.44 3.49
CA GLU A 181 -24.11 -9.56 2.90
C GLU A 181 -23.52 -10.03 1.56
N ASN A 182 -23.09 -9.07 0.73
CA ASN A 182 -22.50 -9.33 -0.58
C ASN A 182 -21.01 -8.98 -0.66
N ARG A 183 -20.33 -8.85 0.49
CA ARG A 183 -18.91 -8.48 0.50
C ARG A 183 -18.06 -9.49 -0.25
N ARG A 184 -17.05 -9.00 -0.94
CA ARG A 184 -16.05 -9.83 -1.62
C ARG A 184 -14.67 -9.31 -1.29
N TYR A 185 -13.66 -10.16 -1.43
CA TYR A 185 -12.29 -9.69 -1.30
C TYR A 185 -11.94 -8.69 -2.42
N TYR A 186 -11.46 -7.50 -2.04
CA TYR A 186 -10.89 -6.51 -2.94
C TYR A 186 -9.36 -6.62 -2.98
N CYS A 187 -8.81 -7.02 -4.13
CA CYS A 187 -7.37 -7.08 -4.31
C CYS A 187 -6.77 -5.69 -4.50
N GLN A 188 -6.11 -5.17 -3.46
CA GLN A 188 -5.25 -3.99 -3.56
C GLN A 188 -3.94 -4.33 -4.28
N VAL A 189 -3.97 -4.42 -5.62
CA VAL A 189 -2.79 -4.74 -6.47
C VAL A 189 -1.59 -3.86 -6.15
N TYR A 190 -1.83 -2.60 -5.79
CA TYR A 190 -0.80 -1.66 -5.35
C TYR A 190 -0.02 -2.17 -4.13
N HIS A 191 -0.73 -2.50 -3.06
CA HIS A 191 -0.12 -2.97 -1.82
C HIS A 191 0.54 -4.33 -2.06
N LEU A 192 -0.19 -5.24 -2.71
CA LEU A 192 0.26 -6.60 -2.97
C LEU A 192 1.52 -6.69 -3.85
N PHE A 193 1.55 -5.97 -4.97
CA PHE A 193 2.59 -6.10 -5.98
C PHE A 193 3.40 -4.82 -6.24
N GLY A 194 2.80 -3.63 -6.15
CA GLY A 194 3.44 -2.38 -6.53
C GLY A 194 4.65 -2.01 -5.66
N ILE A 195 4.46 -1.99 -4.34
CA ILE A 195 5.54 -1.72 -3.37
C ILE A 195 6.71 -2.72 -3.50
N PRO A 196 6.49 -4.04 -3.42
CA PRO A 196 7.59 -5.00 -3.53
C PRO A 196 8.26 -4.94 -4.91
N ALA A 197 7.52 -4.73 -6.00
CA ALA A 197 8.11 -4.60 -7.33
C ALA A 197 9.08 -3.41 -7.43
N LEU A 198 8.75 -2.25 -6.84
CA LEU A 198 9.65 -1.11 -6.80
C LEU A 198 10.93 -1.38 -5.99
N ILE A 199 10.82 -2.09 -4.86
CA ILE A 199 11.98 -2.44 -4.04
C ILE A 199 12.88 -3.44 -4.79
N ILE A 200 12.29 -4.47 -5.41
CA ILE A 200 13.00 -5.46 -6.23
C ILE A 200 13.65 -4.79 -7.44
N MET A 201 12.95 -3.88 -8.12
CA MET A 201 13.49 -3.05 -9.20
C MET A 201 14.74 -2.30 -8.73
N THR A 202 14.68 -1.64 -7.57
CA THR A 202 15.82 -0.92 -6.99
C THR A 202 17.00 -1.85 -6.73
N ALA A 203 16.74 -3.04 -6.18
CA ALA A 203 17.75 -4.06 -5.94
C ALA A 203 18.41 -4.53 -7.24
N LEU A 204 17.64 -4.77 -8.30
CA LEU A 204 18.16 -5.20 -9.59
C LEU A 204 18.96 -4.10 -10.30
N ILE A 205 18.52 -2.85 -10.25
CA ILE A 205 19.25 -1.71 -10.82
C ILE A 205 20.59 -1.51 -10.09
N THR A 206 20.57 -1.51 -8.76
CA THR A 206 21.80 -1.36 -7.98
C THR A 206 22.74 -2.56 -8.10
N ARG A 207 22.19 -3.78 -8.25
CA ARG A 207 22.96 -4.99 -8.58
C ARG A 207 23.62 -4.88 -9.96
N GLN A 208 22.93 -4.31 -10.95
CA GLN A 208 23.50 -4.08 -12.28
C GLN A 208 24.78 -3.23 -12.18
N HIS A 209 24.71 -2.10 -11.45
CA HIS A 209 25.87 -1.26 -11.21
C HIS A 209 26.99 -2.01 -10.48
N THR A 210 26.65 -2.75 -9.42
CA THR A 210 27.60 -3.55 -8.64
C THR A 210 28.37 -4.55 -9.52
N LEU A 211 27.67 -5.28 -10.38
CA LEU A 211 28.29 -6.25 -11.29
C LEU A 211 29.22 -5.57 -12.30
N ASN A 212 28.79 -4.43 -12.84
CA ASN A 212 29.59 -3.63 -13.76
C ASN A 212 30.90 -3.13 -13.13
N VAL A 213 30.82 -2.53 -11.94
CA VAL A 213 32.01 -2.04 -11.21
C VAL A 213 32.96 -3.20 -10.90
N GLN A 214 32.41 -4.37 -10.57
CA GLN A 214 33.18 -5.59 -10.32
C GLN A 214 33.64 -6.32 -11.60
N LYS A 215 33.35 -5.78 -12.79
CA LYS A 215 33.65 -6.40 -14.10
C LYS A 215 33.12 -7.84 -14.24
N LYS A 216 31.94 -8.09 -13.66
CA LYS A 216 31.25 -9.39 -13.71
C LYS A 216 30.19 -9.38 -14.81
N ASP A 217 29.78 -10.58 -15.25
CA ASP A 217 28.70 -10.72 -16.22
C ASP A 217 27.39 -10.11 -15.69
N THR A 218 26.72 -9.33 -16.55
CA THR A 218 25.45 -8.66 -16.27
C THR A 218 24.27 -9.24 -17.04
N SER A 219 24.50 -10.22 -17.93
CA SER A 219 23.49 -10.75 -18.86
C SER A 219 22.22 -11.24 -18.14
N ALA A 220 22.37 -12.02 -17.06
CA ALA A 220 21.27 -12.54 -16.28
C ALA A 220 20.49 -11.42 -15.56
N ASN A 221 21.17 -10.40 -15.05
CA ASN A 221 20.52 -9.28 -14.36
C ASN A 221 19.77 -8.37 -15.35
N SER A 222 20.33 -8.15 -16.53
CA SER A 222 19.66 -7.45 -17.64
C SER A 222 18.38 -8.19 -18.07
N LYS A 223 18.42 -9.52 -18.19
CA LYS A 223 17.23 -10.34 -18.45
C LYS A 223 16.19 -10.21 -17.33
N ALA A 224 16.60 -10.24 -16.07
CA ALA A 224 15.69 -10.07 -14.93
C ALA A 224 15.01 -8.70 -14.92
N LEU A 225 15.74 -7.61 -15.19
CA LEU A 225 15.16 -6.26 -15.33
C LEU A 225 14.13 -6.18 -16.46
N LYS A 226 14.43 -6.78 -17.62
CA LYS A 226 13.50 -6.85 -18.75
C LYS A 226 12.25 -7.66 -18.40
N ALA A 227 12.41 -8.83 -17.80
CA ALA A 227 11.30 -9.67 -17.37
C ALA A 227 10.40 -8.95 -16.34
N LEU A 228 11.00 -8.30 -15.34
CA LEU A 228 10.25 -7.51 -14.36
C LEU A 228 9.50 -6.35 -15.04
N SER A 229 10.11 -5.69 -16.03
CA SER A 229 9.44 -4.61 -16.78
C SER A 229 8.21 -5.08 -17.56
N VAL A 230 8.29 -6.27 -18.18
CA VAL A 230 7.14 -6.87 -18.88
C VAL A 230 6.06 -7.25 -17.87
N LEU A 231 6.41 -7.95 -16.79
CA LEU A 231 5.46 -8.38 -15.76
C LEU A 231 4.73 -7.18 -15.14
N MET A 232 5.48 -6.15 -14.74
CA MET A 232 4.92 -4.93 -14.17
C MET A 232 4.00 -4.21 -15.15
N GLY A 233 4.39 -4.12 -16.42
CA GLY A 233 3.56 -3.56 -17.49
C GLY A 233 2.26 -4.33 -17.68
N THR A 234 2.32 -5.64 -17.83
CA THR A 234 1.15 -6.50 -18.07
C THR A 234 0.19 -6.50 -16.89
N VAL A 235 0.66 -6.71 -15.66
CA VAL A 235 -0.19 -6.76 -14.46
C VAL A 235 -0.87 -5.41 -14.24
N THR A 236 -0.14 -4.31 -14.38
CA THR A 236 -0.72 -2.98 -14.16
C THR A 236 -1.70 -2.60 -15.27
N ALA A 237 -1.39 -2.90 -16.53
CA ALA A 237 -2.30 -2.65 -17.65
C ALA A 237 -3.60 -3.43 -17.50
N ALA A 238 -3.51 -4.72 -17.14
CA ALA A 238 -4.69 -5.55 -16.88
C ALA A 238 -5.54 -4.97 -15.74
N PHE A 239 -4.91 -4.57 -14.63
CA PHE A 239 -5.62 -4.01 -13.48
C PHE A 239 -6.31 -2.68 -13.82
N ILE A 240 -5.60 -1.74 -14.45
CA ILE A 240 -6.17 -0.44 -14.86
C ILE A 240 -7.35 -0.68 -15.83
N LEU A 241 -7.18 -1.58 -16.81
CA LEU A 241 -8.22 -1.88 -17.78
C LEU A 241 -9.45 -2.50 -17.12
N VAL A 242 -9.28 -3.48 -16.25
CA VAL A 242 -10.39 -4.11 -15.51
C VAL A 242 -11.13 -3.06 -14.69
N ARG A 243 -10.42 -2.20 -13.93
CA ARG A 243 -11.06 -1.16 -13.12
C ARG A 243 -11.80 -0.13 -13.97
N LEU A 244 -11.22 0.30 -15.08
CA LEU A 244 -11.87 1.24 -15.99
C LEU A 244 -13.13 0.63 -16.61
N ILE A 245 -13.05 -0.62 -17.08
CA ILE A 245 -14.21 -1.35 -17.62
C ILE A 245 -15.29 -1.51 -16.56
N THR A 246 -14.94 -1.87 -15.32
CA THR A 246 -15.91 -1.96 -14.21
C THR A 246 -16.62 -0.63 -13.99
N ARG A 247 -15.90 0.50 -13.91
CA ARG A 247 -16.52 1.83 -13.74
C ARG A 247 -17.46 2.19 -14.88
N VAL A 248 -17.05 1.93 -16.12
CA VAL A 248 -17.91 2.19 -17.29
C VAL A 248 -19.13 1.28 -17.28
N TYR A 249 -18.95 0.00 -16.91
CA TYR A 249 -20.03 -0.97 -16.81
C TYR A 249 -21.06 -0.59 -15.73
N GLU A 250 -20.60 -0.15 -14.55
CA GLU A 250 -21.43 0.36 -13.46
C GLU A 250 -22.30 1.54 -13.94
N ILE A 251 -21.72 2.48 -14.68
CA ILE A 251 -22.46 3.63 -15.24
C ILE A 251 -23.47 3.21 -16.31
N ILE A 252 -23.11 2.29 -17.21
CA ILE A 252 -24.02 1.83 -18.28
C ILE A 252 -25.21 1.07 -17.70
N ASN A 253 -24.99 0.24 -16.68
CA ASN A 253 -26.00 -0.66 -16.12
C ASN A 253 -26.52 -0.21 -14.75
N TYR A 254 -26.42 1.09 -14.43
CA TYR A 254 -26.81 1.66 -13.13
C TYR A 254 -28.25 1.36 -12.70
N LYS A 255 -29.14 1.07 -13.67
CA LYS A 255 -30.55 0.73 -13.41
C LYS A 255 -30.75 -0.71 -12.92
N THR A 256 -29.82 -1.61 -13.22
CA THR A 256 -29.98 -3.05 -12.99
C THR A 256 -28.98 -3.62 -11.99
N TYR A 257 -27.84 -2.97 -11.78
CA TYR A 257 -26.80 -3.46 -10.88
C TYR A 257 -26.33 -2.39 -9.91
N ASP A 258 -26.07 -2.82 -8.68
CA ASP A 258 -25.44 -2.00 -7.66
C ASP A 258 -23.92 -1.95 -7.89
N ALA A 259 -23.34 -0.79 -7.63
CA ALA A 259 -21.93 -0.54 -7.78
C ALA A 259 -21.17 -1.11 -6.60
N MET A 260 -19.88 -1.33 -6.79
CA MET A 260 -19.04 -1.99 -5.80
C MET A 260 -17.90 -1.06 -5.38
N LEU A 261 -17.80 -0.82 -4.07
CA LEU A 261 -16.88 0.12 -3.46
C LEU A 261 -15.71 -0.61 -2.80
N PRO A 262 -14.45 -0.23 -3.11
CA PRO A 262 -13.28 -0.86 -2.52
C PRO A 262 -12.98 -0.28 -1.13
N PHE A 263 -13.38 -0.98 -0.08
CA PHE A 263 -13.13 -0.67 1.32
C PHE A 263 -11.95 -1.49 1.86
N TYR A 264 -10.76 -0.91 1.91
CA TYR A 264 -9.51 -1.60 2.29
C TYR A 264 -9.34 -3.01 1.64
N SER A 265 -9.74 -4.09 2.31
CA SER A 265 -9.71 -5.48 1.84
C SER A 265 -11.01 -6.00 1.23
N ASP A 266 -12.08 -5.24 1.35
CA ASP A 266 -13.45 -5.63 1.09
C ASP A 266 -14.02 -4.83 -0.08
N LEU A 267 -14.87 -5.48 -0.85
CA LEU A 267 -15.63 -4.89 -1.92
C LEU A 267 -17.08 -4.90 -1.47
N LEU A 268 -17.57 -3.74 -1.04
CA LEU A 268 -18.91 -3.58 -0.48
C LEU A 268 -19.86 -3.02 -1.53
N THR A 269 -21.11 -3.43 -1.46
CA THR A 269 -22.15 -2.92 -2.36
C THR A 269 -22.53 -1.49 -1.96
N LEU A 270 -22.66 -0.61 -2.94
CA LEU A 270 -23.37 0.66 -2.84
C LEU A 270 -24.76 0.47 -3.46
N PRO A 271 -25.80 0.23 -2.64
CA PRO A 271 -27.14 -0.04 -3.16
C PRO A 271 -27.72 1.18 -3.85
N ARG A 272 -28.26 1.01 -5.06
CA ARG A 272 -28.94 2.08 -5.80
C ARG A 272 -30.19 2.60 -5.09
N GLU A 273 -30.83 1.74 -4.31
CA GLU A 273 -32.07 2.03 -3.58
C GLU A 273 -31.86 3.02 -2.43
N LEU A 274 -30.59 3.23 -2.01
CA LEU A 274 -30.27 4.23 -1.01
C LEU A 274 -30.13 5.64 -1.59
N ALA A 275 -30.17 5.82 -2.91
CA ALA A 275 -30.15 7.14 -3.52
C ALA A 275 -31.57 7.71 -3.66
N ASP A 276 -31.72 9.03 -3.51
CA ASP A 276 -32.99 9.74 -3.72
C ASP A 276 -33.61 9.47 -5.10
N SER A 277 -32.77 9.24 -6.11
CA SER A 277 -33.19 8.89 -7.46
C SER A 277 -32.13 8.07 -8.20
N LEU A 278 -32.55 7.34 -9.23
CA LEU A 278 -31.64 6.60 -10.11
C LEU A 278 -30.72 7.55 -10.89
N GLU A 279 -31.19 8.76 -11.19
CA GLU A 279 -30.42 9.81 -11.84
C GLU A 279 -29.29 10.30 -10.93
N THR A 280 -29.58 10.59 -9.65
CA THR A 280 -28.55 10.96 -8.66
C THR A 280 -27.52 9.85 -8.49
N TYR A 281 -27.97 8.60 -8.46
CA TYR A 281 -27.09 7.44 -8.42
C TYR A 281 -26.16 7.38 -9.65
N ARG A 282 -26.69 7.56 -10.87
CA ARG A 282 -25.89 7.62 -12.10
C ARG A 282 -24.88 8.76 -12.09
N GLU A 283 -25.28 9.94 -11.63
CA GLU A 283 -24.41 11.11 -11.54
C GLU A 283 -23.25 10.88 -10.58
N LEU A 284 -23.50 10.27 -9.42
CA LEU A 284 -22.44 9.85 -8.51
C LEU A 284 -21.47 8.87 -9.19
N LEU A 285 -21.96 7.86 -9.90
CA LEU A 285 -21.09 6.91 -10.61
C LEU A 285 -20.25 7.60 -11.70
N GLY A 286 -20.85 8.53 -12.45
CA GLY A 286 -20.16 9.35 -13.43
C GLY A 286 -19.08 10.23 -12.81
N PHE A 287 -19.39 10.87 -11.68
CA PHE A 287 -18.46 11.68 -10.91
C PHE A 287 -17.29 10.84 -10.39
N ARG A 288 -17.55 9.63 -9.89
CA ARG A 288 -16.50 8.71 -9.43
C ARG A 288 -15.56 8.29 -10.56
N LEU A 289 -16.07 8.04 -11.77
CA LEU A 289 -15.22 7.81 -12.93
C LEU A 289 -14.34 9.04 -13.21
N LEU A 290 -14.92 10.24 -13.25
CA LEU A 290 -14.17 11.49 -13.46
C LEU A 290 -13.06 11.66 -12.41
N LYS A 291 -13.37 11.36 -11.15
CA LYS A 291 -12.42 11.42 -10.02
C LYS A 291 -11.30 10.37 -10.13
N ASP A 292 -11.61 9.15 -10.57
CA ASP A 292 -10.64 8.06 -10.70
C ASP A 292 -9.72 8.23 -11.94
N MET A 293 -10.15 8.97 -12.97
CA MET A 293 -9.42 9.16 -14.24
C MET A 293 -7.99 9.74 -14.09
N PRO A 294 -7.74 10.81 -13.30
CA PRO A 294 -6.38 11.27 -13.00
C PRO A 294 -5.47 10.17 -12.46
N VAL A 295 -6.01 9.28 -11.63
CA VAL A 295 -5.25 8.18 -11.02
C VAL A 295 -4.91 7.12 -12.07
N PHE A 296 -5.84 6.77 -12.95
CA PHE A 296 -5.58 5.85 -14.06
C PHE A 296 -4.51 6.39 -15.02
N ILE A 297 -4.63 7.66 -15.43
CA ILE A 297 -3.68 8.28 -16.36
C ILE A 297 -2.29 8.37 -15.73
N SER A 298 -2.19 8.91 -14.52
CA SER A 298 -0.91 9.07 -13.83
C SER A 298 -0.22 7.73 -13.54
N SER A 299 -0.99 6.70 -13.17
CA SER A 299 -0.49 5.34 -12.97
C SER A 299 0.04 4.73 -14.27
N ALA A 300 -0.71 4.83 -15.37
CA ALA A 300 -0.31 4.30 -16.68
C ALA A 300 0.99 4.98 -17.18
N VAL A 301 1.06 6.31 -17.11
CA VAL A 301 2.27 7.05 -17.49
C VAL A 301 3.45 6.65 -16.60
N THR A 302 3.22 6.53 -15.29
CA THR A 302 4.28 6.16 -14.35
C THR A 302 4.86 4.77 -14.65
N VAL A 303 4.03 3.79 -14.95
CA VAL A 303 4.48 2.44 -15.32
C VAL A 303 5.31 2.47 -16.60
N ILE A 304 4.87 3.21 -17.61
CA ILE A 304 5.65 3.39 -18.86
C ILE A 304 7.02 4.00 -18.56
N MET A 305 7.08 5.01 -17.68
CA MET A 305 8.34 5.63 -17.29
C MET A 305 9.26 4.67 -16.54
N LEU A 306 8.71 3.85 -15.63
CA LEU A 306 9.46 2.86 -14.86
C LEU A 306 9.96 1.71 -15.74
N ILE A 307 9.17 1.25 -16.72
CA ILE A 307 9.61 0.32 -17.76
C ILE A 307 10.82 0.89 -18.49
N LYS A 308 10.74 2.15 -18.96
CA LYS A 308 11.86 2.81 -19.64
C LYS A 308 13.11 2.91 -18.75
N ILE A 309 12.95 3.19 -17.45
CA ILE A 309 14.05 3.21 -16.48
C ILE A 309 14.68 1.81 -16.34
N MET A 310 13.87 0.76 -16.19
CA MET A 310 14.37 -0.63 -16.09
C MET A 310 15.11 -1.06 -17.36
N LEU A 311 14.57 -0.76 -18.54
CA LEU A 311 15.19 -1.10 -19.83
C LEU A 311 16.50 -0.35 -20.06
N SER A 312 16.55 0.94 -19.70
CA SER A 312 17.77 1.76 -19.76
C SER A 312 18.82 1.25 -18.75
N SER A 313 18.40 0.95 -17.52
CA SER A 313 19.27 0.36 -16.50
C SER A 313 19.82 -1.01 -16.93
N ALA A 314 19.04 -1.82 -17.65
CA ALA A 314 19.48 -3.10 -18.19
C ALA A 314 20.59 -2.97 -19.26
N ARG A 315 20.81 -1.76 -19.79
CA ARG A 315 21.92 -1.37 -20.67
C ARG A 315 23.02 -0.59 -19.95
N ASN A 316 23.00 -0.55 -18.61
CA ASN A 316 23.90 0.23 -17.76
C ASN A 316 23.74 1.77 -17.83
N GLU A 317 22.69 2.25 -18.47
CA GLU A 317 22.29 3.66 -18.44
C GLU A 317 21.44 3.90 -17.17
N ILE A 318 22.08 3.99 -16.00
CA ILE A 318 21.37 4.00 -14.71
C ILE A 318 21.07 5.44 -14.26
N ASN A 319 22.08 6.17 -13.78
CA ASN A 319 21.97 7.54 -13.31
C ASN A 319 22.13 8.55 -14.47
N THR A 320 21.18 8.55 -15.40
CA THR A 320 21.15 9.50 -16.53
C THR A 320 20.16 10.64 -16.28
N THR A 321 20.40 11.80 -16.90
CA THR A 321 19.47 12.94 -16.88
C THR A 321 18.07 12.54 -17.34
N GLN A 322 17.99 11.65 -18.34
CA GLN A 322 16.71 11.15 -18.85
C GLN A 322 15.97 10.30 -17.81
N ASN A 323 16.66 9.39 -17.10
CA ASN A 323 16.04 8.59 -16.04
C ASN A 323 15.62 9.44 -14.85
N MET A 324 16.43 10.43 -14.45
CA MET A 324 16.06 11.37 -13.40
C MET A 324 14.82 12.20 -13.77
N LYS A 325 14.71 12.62 -15.04
CA LYS A 325 13.52 13.30 -15.57
C LYS A 325 12.30 12.39 -15.53
N ARG A 326 12.43 11.11 -15.92
CA ARG A 326 11.35 10.11 -15.86
C ARG A 326 10.81 9.93 -14.43
N PHE A 327 11.70 9.79 -13.43
CA PHE A 327 11.27 9.74 -12.02
C PHE A 327 10.51 11.01 -11.60
N ASN A 328 11.03 12.20 -11.95
CA ASN A 328 10.39 13.46 -11.58
C ASN A 328 8.99 13.60 -12.20
N ILE A 329 8.84 13.28 -13.48
CA ILE A 329 7.53 13.33 -14.17
C ILE A 329 6.55 12.40 -13.47
N SER A 330 6.93 11.15 -13.20
CA SER A 330 6.06 10.20 -12.50
C SER A 330 5.66 10.70 -11.11
N MET A 331 6.62 11.20 -10.31
CA MET A 331 6.34 11.72 -8.96
C MET A 331 5.37 12.90 -9.01
N ILE A 332 5.58 13.86 -9.91
CA ILE A 332 4.72 15.05 -10.05
C ILE A 332 3.31 14.66 -10.48
N LEU A 333 3.17 13.77 -11.48
CA LEU A 333 1.86 13.34 -11.97
C LEU A 333 1.05 12.61 -10.90
N LEU A 334 1.68 11.71 -10.14
CA LEU A 334 1.02 11.01 -9.06
C LEU A 334 0.66 11.94 -7.90
N PHE A 335 1.53 12.89 -7.57
CA PHE A 335 1.25 13.89 -6.55
C PHE A 335 0.04 14.76 -6.93
N ILE A 336 0.02 15.29 -8.16
CA ILE A 336 -1.11 16.07 -8.67
C ILE A 336 -2.39 15.22 -8.71
N SER A 337 -2.29 13.97 -9.16
CA SER A 337 -3.43 13.05 -9.17
C SER A 337 -3.98 12.79 -7.77
N SER A 338 -3.13 12.63 -6.77
CA SER A 338 -3.52 12.48 -5.37
C SER A 338 -4.28 13.72 -4.88
N LEU A 339 -3.78 14.92 -5.18
CA LEU A 339 -4.45 16.17 -4.81
C LEU A 339 -5.84 16.27 -5.45
N ILE A 340 -5.93 16.05 -6.77
CA ILE A 340 -7.21 16.10 -7.49
C ILE A 340 -8.18 15.07 -6.91
N PHE A 341 -7.74 13.83 -6.72
CA PHE A 341 -8.55 12.75 -6.17
C PHE A 341 -9.12 13.10 -4.78
N ASN A 342 -8.28 13.65 -3.90
CA ASN A 342 -8.68 14.01 -2.54
C ASN A 342 -9.61 15.24 -2.51
N ILE A 343 -9.36 16.25 -3.35
CA ILE A 343 -10.23 17.45 -3.45
C ILE A 343 -11.61 17.06 -3.98
N LEU A 344 -11.67 16.29 -5.07
CA LEU A 344 -12.93 15.78 -5.61
C LEU A 344 -13.63 14.82 -4.64
N GLY A 345 -12.86 14.11 -3.81
CA GLY A 345 -13.41 13.26 -2.75
C GLY A 345 -14.24 14.01 -1.72
N LEU A 346 -13.93 15.28 -1.43
CA LEU A 346 -14.77 16.12 -0.56
C LEU A 346 -16.15 16.35 -1.17
N HIS A 347 -16.21 16.56 -2.49
CA HIS A 347 -17.49 16.71 -3.18
C HIS A 347 -18.29 15.41 -3.22
N GLU A 348 -17.63 14.26 -3.41
CA GLU A 348 -18.31 12.94 -3.33
C GLU A 348 -19.02 12.75 -1.98
N VAL A 349 -18.36 13.12 -0.88
CA VAL A 349 -18.92 13.03 0.47
C VAL A 349 -20.14 13.91 0.63
N ASN A 350 -20.13 15.13 0.08
CA ASN A 350 -21.29 16.01 0.12
C ASN A 350 -22.46 15.40 -0.66
N VAL A 351 -22.22 14.90 -1.89
CA VAL A 351 -23.26 14.25 -2.70
C VAL A 351 -23.86 13.05 -1.97
N LEU A 352 -23.03 12.23 -1.33
CA LEU A 352 -23.48 11.09 -0.54
C LEU A 352 -24.35 11.54 0.65
N ASN A 353 -23.90 12.50 1.44
CA ASN A 353 -24.64 12.95 2.63
C ASN A 353 -25.91 13.75 2.31
N GLU A 354 -26.00 14.36 1.13
CA GLU A 354 -27.17 15.14 0.70
C GLU A 354 -28.24 14.28 0.02
N HIS A 355 -27.85 13.18 -0.64
CA HIS A 355 -28.72 12.44 -1.55
C HIS A 355 -28.77 10.92 -1.36
N PHE A 356 -28.10 10.41 -0.32
CA PHE A 356 -28.18 9.01 0.03
C PHE A 356 -28.70 8.84 1.45
N GLU A 357 -29.38 7.72 1.69
CA GLU A 357 -29.87 7.30 2.99
C GLU A 357 -28.95 6.25 3.64
N GLY A 358 -29.28 5.90 4.89
CA GLY A 358 -28.61 4.87 5.65
C GLY A 358 -27.14 5.17 5.90
N ILE A 359 -26.31 4.13 5.93
CA ILE A 359 -24.87 4.26 6.24
C ILE A 359 -24.09 5.07 5.21
N TYR A 360 -24.57 5.14 3.97
CA TYR A 360 -23.92 5.91 2.89
C TYR A 360 -24.35 7.38 2.88
N GLY A 361 -25.48 7.72 3.52
CA GLY A 361 -25.91 9.09 3.79
C GLY A 361 -25.28 9.76 5.01
N SER A 362 -24.40 9.05 5.71
CA SER A 362 -23.75 9.53 6.94
C SER A 362 -22.26 9.21 6.93
N VAL A 363 -21.62 9.49 5.80
CA VAL A 363 -20.21 9.22 5.56
C VAL A 363 -19.36 10.41 5.97
N VAL A 364 -18.15 10.11 6.44
CA VAL A 364 -17.18 11.14 6.83
C VAL A 364 -15.96 11.05 5.93
N TYR A 365 -15.53 12.20 5.41
CA TYR A 365 -14.35 12.29 4.56
C TYR A 365 -13.11 11.68 5.24
N THR A 366 -12.35 10.94 4.45
CA THR A 366 -11.01 10.48 4.81
C THR A 366 -10.06 10.70 3.66
N ILE A 367 -8.84 11.11 3.98
CA ILE A 367 -7.76 11.09 3.00
C ILE A 367 -7.50 9.65 2.55
N GLY A 368 -7.28 9.46 1.25
CA GLY A 368 -7.03 8.13 0.67
C GLY A 368 -5.82 7.41 1.28
N LEU A 369 -4.90 8.15 1.90
CA LEU A 369 -3.72 7.60 2.55
C LEU A 369 -4.09 6.60 3.67
N ARG A 370 -5.21 6.81 4.36
CA ARG A 370 -5.69 5.88 5.41
C ARG A 370 -6.13 4.52 4.85
N ALA A 371 -6.56 4.47 3.59
CA ALA A 371 -6.92 3.22 2.91
C ALA A 371 -5.72 2.60 2.14
N LEU A 372 -4.51 3.15 2.30
CA LEU A 372 -3.28 2.75 1.60
C LEU A 372 -3.39 2.77 0.05
N CYS A 373 -4.40 3.47 -0.48
CA CYS A 373 -4.70 3.51 -1.91
C CYS A 373 -4.30 4.84 -2.58
N ASP A 374 -3.70 5.76 -1.82
CA ASP A 374 -3.36 7.09 -2.31
C ASP A 374 -2.08 7.08 -3.17
N PRO A 375 -2.12 7.67 -4.39
CA PRO A 375 -0.94 7.82 -5.25
C PRO A 375 0.27 8.46 -4.58
N VAL A 376 0.07 9.31 -3.56
CA VAL A 376 1.17 9.96 -2.83
C VAL A 376 2.11 8.97 -2.13
N LEU A 377 1.60 7.82 -1.71
CA LEU A 377 2.42 6.77 -1.10
C LEU A 377 3.47 6.26 -2.10
N TYR A 378 3.11 6.18 -3.39
CA TYR A 378 4.05 5.81 -4.44
C TYR A 378 5.08 6.91 -4.74
N VAL A 379 4.72 8.19 -4.55
CA VAL A 379 5.66 9.30 -4.67
C VAL A 379 6.79 9.14 -3.64
N VAL A 380 6.45 8.81 -2.39
CA VAL A 380 7.42 8.58 -1.32
C VAL A 380 8.33 7.39 -1.66
N ILE A 381 7.77 6.26 -2.11
CA ILE A 381 8.58 5.09 -2.47
C ILE A 381 9.46 5.37 -3.69
N MET A 382 8.93 6.01 -4.74
CA MET A 382 9.72 6.38 -5.92
C MET A 382 10.83 7.38 -5.60
N TRP A 383 10.61 8.30 -4.66
CA TRP A 383 11.66 9.20 -4.19
C TRP A 383 12.82 8.42 -3.55
N PHE A 384 12.49 7.38 -2.80
CA PHE A 384 13.45 6.42 -2.26
C PHE A 384 14.22 5.67 -3.34
N VAL A 385 13.49 5.06 -4.30
CA VAL A 385 14.08 4.37 -5.45
C VAL A 385 15.02 5.30 -6.21
N LYS A 386 14.56 6.51 -6.54
CA LYS A 386 15.35 7.53 -7.23
C LYS A 386 16.63 7.85 -6.47
N THR A 387 16.58 7.93 -5.15
CA THR A 387 17.77 8.20 -4.32
C THR A 387 18.80 7.08 -4.47
N PHE A 388 18.40 5.81 -4.40
CA PHE A 388 19.30 4.67 -4.64
C PHE A 388 19.77 4.54 -6.09
N VAL A 389 18.97 4.97 -7.07
CA VAL A 389 19.40 5.02 -8.47
C VAL A 389 20.43 6.12 -8.68
N SER A 390 20.27 7.29 -8.03
CA SER A 390 21.17 8.44 -8.18
C SER A 390 22.58 8.24 -7.60
N ILE A 391 22.78 7.19 -6.81
CA ILE A 391 24.09 6.86 -6.23
C ILE A 391 24.84 5.84 -7.08
N ALA A 392 24.16 5.25 -8.07
CA ALA A 392 24.71 4.24 -8.96
C ALA A 392 25.21 4.88 -10.26
N GLY A 393 26.54 4.91 -10.43
CA GLY A 393 27.19 5.41 -11.65
C GLY A 393 27.49 6.91 -11.64
N ASN A 394 28.52 7.29 -12.40
CA ASN A 394 28.89 8.69 -12.60
C ASN A 394 27.90 9.39 -13.53
N ASN A 395 27.69 10.70 -13.30
CA ASN A 395 27.00 11.61 -14.21
C ASN A 395 27.81 11.85 -15.50
N ASN A 396 28.37 10.80 -16.10
CA ASN A 396 29.16 10.90 -17.32
C ASN A 396 28.22 10.79 -18.52
N THR A 397 27.46 11.85 -18.73
CA THR A 397 27.02 12.28 -20.07
C THR A 397 26.80 13.78 -19.98
N GLU A 398 27.74 14.50 -20.57
CA GLU A 398 27.59 15.89 -21.04
C GLU A 398 26.25 16.13 -21.73
#